data_AF-A0A974PSF0-F1
#
_entry.id   AF-A0A974PSF0-F1
#
_cell.length_a   1.000
_cell.length_b   1.000
_cell.length_c   1.000
_cell.angle_alpha   90.00
_cell.angle_beta   90.00
_cell.angle_gamma   90.00
#
_symmetry.space_group_name_H-M   'P 1'
#
loop_
_entity.id
_entity.type
_entity.pdbx_description
1 polymer ?
#
loop_
_entity_poly.entity_id
_entity_poly.type
_entity_poly.pdbx_seq_one_letter_code
_entity_poly.pdbx_strand_id
1 'polypeptide(L)'
;MQNLISTAARGRLADVASARATLHAARAVLFDLDGTLIRTDEVIDGARDILSAFGDRAMILSNNSSETEEALSERLARSGLEVASRRIVLAGVETVRITASRWPRARAMMLASDKMVALARTLCLTVTDDAPDVVLVARTTAFDYEMLTRAANAVRSGAAFIVANPDLRHPGAAGRLVPETGALAAAIAAASGHEPTYVFGKPQPELFHAALARLGLAPDQVVMVGDNPTTDGAGASRLGIPHILLSEELPLRALVA
;
A
#
# COMPACT_ATOMS: atom_id res chain seq x y z
N MET A 1 10.53 -45.33 33.19
CA MET A 1 10.37 -43.85 33.24
C MET A 1 11.10 -43.27 32.04
N GLN A 2 10.51 -43.32 30.84
CA GLN A 2 9.60 -42.30 30.27
C GLN A 2 10.22 -40.89 30.17
N ASN A 3 10.71 -40.63 28.95
CA ASN A 3 10.51 -39.46 28.09
C ASN A 3 10.65 -38.04 28.67
N LEU A 4 11.75 -37.40 28.29
CA LEU A 4 11.85 -35.95 28.06
C LEU A 4 12.34 -35.73 26.62
N ILE A 5 11.41 -35.69 25.66
CA ILE A 5 11.65 -35.17 24.32
C ILE A 5 10.62 -34.07 24.04
N SER A 6 11.13 -32.83 23.95
CA SER A 6 10.69 -31.73 23.09
C SER A 6 9.21 -31.31 23.07
N THR A 7 8.89 -30.24 23.81
CA THR A 7 7.62 -29.49 23.71
C THR A 7 7.73 -28.19 22.89
N ALA A 8 8.88 -27.87 22.28
CA ALA A 8 9.07 -26.63 21.53
C ALA A 8 8.73 -26.72 20.02
N ALA A 9 8.37 -27.89 19.50
CA ALA A 9 8.05 -28.08 18.09
C ALA A 9 6.54 -28.08 17.77
N ARG A 10 5.67 -28.29 18.77
CA ARG A 10 4.21 -28.43 18.55
C ARG A 10 3.46 -27.09 18.41
N GLY A 11 4.01 -25.99 18.91
CA GLY A 11 3.41 -24.65 18.75
C GLY A 11 3.61 -24.04 17.36
N ARG A 12 4.78 -24.26 16.72
CA ARG A 12 5.13 -23.67 15.41
C ARG A 12 4.39 -24.31 14.22
N LEU A 13 4.16 -25.61 14.28
CA LEU A 13 3.44 -26.32 13.22
C LEU A 13 1.96 -25.96 13.17
N ALA A 14 1.35 -25.67 14.34
CA ALA A 14 -0.04 -25.26 14.41
C ALA A 14 -0.29 -23.90 13.72
N ASP A 15 0.69 -22.99 13.80
CA ASP A 15 0.58 -21.64 13.21
C ASP A 15 0.77 -21.67 11.68
N VAL A 16 1.81 -22.34 11.18
CA VAL A 16 2.04 -22.49 9.73
C VAL A 16 0.91 -23.27 9.05
N ALA A 17 0.46 -24.39 9.64
CA ALA A 17 -0.62 -25.19 9.05
C ALA A 17 -1.95 -24.43 9.02
N SER A 18 -2.25 -23.67 10.07
CA SER A 18 -3.44 -22.81 10.12
C SER A 18 -3.36 -21.68 9.10
N ALA A 19 -2.20 -21.02 8.98
CA ALA A 19 -1.98 -19.96 7.99
C ALA A 19 -2.18 -20.49 6.56
N ARG A 20 -1.60 -21.65 6.23
CA ARG A 20 -1.81 -22.32 4.93
C ARG A 20 -3.27 -22.68 4.70
N ALA A 21 -3.94 -23.28 5.68
CA ALA A 21 -5.35 -23.63 5.56
C ALA A 21 -6.21 -22.41 5.26
N THR A 22 -5.97 -21.30 5.96
CA THR A 22 -6.62 -20.00 5.73
C THR A 22 -6.36 -19.49 4.31
N LEU A 23 -5.10 -19.54 3.87
CA LEU A 23 -4.68 -19.09 2.55
C LEU A 23 -5.35 -19.90 1.42
N HIS A 24 -5.39 -21.23 1.53
CA HIS A 24 -5.99 -22.10 0.53
C HIS A 24 -7.52 -21.99 0.47
N ALA A 25 -8.17 -21.73 1.61
CA ALA A 25 -9.61 -21.57 1.70
C ALA A 25 -10.12 -20.25 1.06
N ALA A 26 -9.29 -19.20 1.05
CA ALA A 26 -9.67 -17.89 0.50
C ALA A 26 -9.86 -17.94 -1.02
N ARG A 27 -10.85 -17.25 -1.57
CA ARG A 27 -11.04 -17.16 -3.04
C ARG A 27 -9.96 -16.30 -3.70
N ALA A 28 -9.46 -15.28 -3.00
CA ALA A 28 -8.33 -14.45 -3.43
C ALA A 28 -7.41 -14.11 -2.26
N VAL A 29 -6.16 -13.75 -2.58
CA VAL A 29 -5.14 -13.35 -1.62
C VAL A 29 -4.63 -11.97 -1.99
N LEU A 30 -4.69 -11.05 -1.02
CA LEU A 30 -4.05 -9.74 -1.10
C LEU A 30 -2.67 -9.85 -0.46
N PHE A 31 -1.64 -9.48 -1.19
CA PHE A 31 -0.28 -9.42 -0.69
C PHE A 31 0.14 -7.97 -0.55
N ASP A 32 0.67 -7.60 0.62
CA ASP A 32 1.54 -6.44 0.69
C ASP A 32 2.78 -6.63 -0.22
N LEU A 33 3.45 -5.53 -0.56
CA LEU A 33 4.62 -5.54 -1.41
C LEU A 33 5.93 -5.49 -0.62
N ASP A 34 6.17 -4.38 0.08
CA ASP A 34 7.46 -4.02 0.66
C ASP A 34 7.62 -4.64 2.06
N GLY A 35 8.52 -5.61 2.19
CA GLY A 35 8.67 -6.44 3.39
C GLY A 35 7.99 -7.80 3.25
N THR A 36 7.06 -7.94 2.30
CA THR A 36 6.28 -9.15 2.05
C THR A 36 6.72 -9.91 0.79
N LEU A 37 6.69 -9.27 -0.39
CA LEU A 37 7.11 -9.88 -1.66
C LEU A 37 8.52 -9.44 -2.09
N ILE A 38 8.92 -8.21 -1.72
CA ILE A 38 10.22 -7.63 -2.04
C ILE A 38 10.83 -6.95 -0.81
N ARG A 39 12.16 -6.82 -0.81
CA ARG A 39 12.91 -5.90 0.07
C ARG A 39 13.74 -4.99 -0.82
N THR A 40 13.35 -3.72 -0.89
CA THR A 40 13.93 -2.78 -1.87
C THR A 40 13.69 -3.30 -3.30
N ASP A 41 14.72 -3.83 -3.97
CA ASP A 41 14.62 -4.39 -5.33
C ASP A 41 14.84 -5.91 -5.37
N GLU A 42 15.08 -6.53 -4.21
CA GLU A 42 15.30 -7.97 -4.08
C GLU A 42 13.98 -8.71 -3.82
N VAL A 43 13.76 -9.82 -4.54
CA VAL A 43 12.59 -10.68 -4.36
C VAL A 43 12.77 -11.54 -3.11
N ILE A 44 11.76 -11.55 -2.25
CA ILE A 44 11.78 -12.36 -1.01
C ILE A 44 11.65 -13.85 -1.35
N ASP A 45 12.37 -14.68 -0.59
CA ASP A 45 12.32 -16.14 -0.70
C ASP A 45 10.87 -16.66 -0.55
N GLY A 46 10.41 -17.42 -1.53
CA GLY A 46 9.03 -17.91 -1.66
C GLY A 46 8.04 -16.98 -2.37
N ALA A 47 8.40 -15.73 -2.69
CA ALA A 47 7.48 -14.79 -3.35
C ALA A 47 7.09 -15.22 -4.77
N ARG A 48 8.03 -15.76 -5.55
CA ARG A 48 7.73 -16.29 -6.89
C ARG A 48 6.81 -17.50 -6.79
N ASP A 49 7.13 -18.42 -5.90
CA ASP A 49 6.40 -19.67 -5.76
C ASP A 49 4.97 -19.43 -5.28
N ILE A 50 4.77 -18.52 -4.33
CA ILE A 50 3.43 -18.22 -3.82
C ILE A 50 2.57 -17.50 -4.87
N LEU A 51 3.13 -16.52 -5.59
CA LEU A 51 2.39 -15.85 -6.66
C LEU A 51 2.06 -16.81 -7.81
N SER A 52 2.94 -17.75 -8.12
CA SER A 52 2.70 -18.83 -9.09
C SER A 52 1.60 -19.78 -8.60
N ALA A 53 1.67 -20.24 -7.35
CA ALA A 53 0.73 -21.18 -6.76
C ALA A 53 -0.72 -20.64 -6.71
N PHE A 54 -0.88 -19.33 -6.47
CA PHE A 54 -2.19 -18.69 -6.44
C PHE A 54 -2.60 -18.07 -7.78
N GLY A 55 -1.67 -17.83 -8.70
CA GLY A 55 -1.95 -17.34 -10.05
C GLY A 55 -2.82 -16.07 -10.05
N ASP A 56 -3.93 -16.11 -10.79
CA ASP A 56 -4.88 -14.98 -10.87
C ASP A 56 -5.60 -14.66 -9.54
N ARG A 57 -5.53 -15.55 -8.53
CA ARG A 57 -6.08 -15.28 -7.18
C ARG A 57 -5.18 -14.37 -6.35
N ALA A 58 -3.92 -14.18 -6.73
CA ALA A 58 -2.99 -13.31 -6.02
C ALA A 58 -3.00 -11.88 -6.59
N MET A 59 -3.20 -10.90 -5.71
CA MET A 59 -3.20 -9.48 -6.03
C MET A 59 -2.31 -8.70 -5.06
N ILE A 60 -1.57 -7.72 -5.56
CA ILE A 60 -0.76 -6.81 -4.75
C ILE A 60 -1.63 -5.67 -4.23
N LEU A 61 -1.49 -5.34 -2.94
CA LEU A 61 -2.10 -4.20 -2.26
C LEU A 61 -1.01 -3.39 -1.53
N SER A 62 -0.56 -2.28 -2.12
CA SER A 62 0.58 -1.51 -1.60
C SER A 62 0.24 -0.04 -1.35
N ASN A 63 0.83 0.52 -0.28
CA ASN A 63 0.80 1.96 0.00
C ASN A 63 1.68 2.80 -0.95
N ASN A 64 2.39 2.15 -1.89
CA ASN A 64 3.14 2.86 -2.93
C ASN A 64 2.27 3.93 -3.60
N SER A 65 2.81 5.14 -3.66
CA SER A 65 2.12 6.30 -4.20
C SER A 65 2.95 7.09 -5.21
N SER A 66 4.02 6.49 -5.73
CA SER A 66 4.89 7.11 -6.74
C SER A 66 4.85 6.39 -8.09
N GLU A 67 4.38 5.14 -8.14
CA GLU A 67 4.28 4.33 -9.36
C GLU A 67 2.83 4.14 -9.81
N THR A 68 2.65 3.92 -11.13
CA THR A 68 1.40 3.34 -11.66
C THR A 68 1.48 1.82 -11.61
N GLU A 69 0.35 1.14 -11.79
CA GLU A 69 0.30 -0.31 -11.82
C GLU A 69 1.18 -0.89 -12.95
N GLU A 70 1.21 -0.25 -14.12
CA GLU A 70 2.05 -0.67 -15.25
C GLU A 70 3.53 -0.50 -14.93
N ALA A 71 3.93 0.66 -14.40
CA ALA A 71 5.32 0.93 -14.06
C ALA A 71 5.84 -0.02 -12.98
N LEU A 72 5.02 -0.31 -11.96
CA LEU A 72 5.37 -1.26 -10.92
C LEU A 72 5.43 -2.69 -11.48
N SER A 73 4.46 -3.10 -12.30
CA SER A 73 4.46 -4.41 -12.97
C SER A 73 5.75 -4.64 -13.76
N GLU A 74 6.17 -3.66 -14.58
CA GLU A 74 7.42 -3.72 -15.32
C GLU A 74 8.66 -3.76 -14.41
N ARG A 75 8.65 -2.99 -13.32
CA ARG A 75 9.75 -3.00 -12.34
C ARG A 75 9.89 -4.37 -11.68
N LEU A 76 8.79 -4.95 -11.22
CA LEU A 76 8.79 -6.28 -10.60
C LEU A 76 9.23 -7.37 -11.58
N ALA A 77 8.81 -7.29 -12.84
CA ALA A 77 9.25 -8.21 -13.88
C ALA A 77 10.77 -8.17 -14.11
N ARG A 78 11.41 -7.00 -14.04
CA ARG A 78 12.88 -6.88 -14.11
C ARG A 78 13.60 -7.57 -12.95
N SER A 79 12.99 -7.60 -11.76
CA SER A 79 13.46 -8.38 -10.62
C SER A 79 13.03 -9.85 -10.68
N GLY A 80 12.33 -10.26 -11.74
CA GLY A 80 11.83 -11.62 -12.00
C GLY A 80 10.56 -12.01 -11.24
N LEU A 81 9.83 -11.03 -10.70
CA LEU A 81 8.52 -11.24 -10.08
C LEU A 81 7.41 -10.84 -11.07
N GLU A 82 6.83 -11.81 -11.77
CA GLU A 82 5.83 -11.54 -12.81
C GLU A 82 4.43 -11.32 -12.21
N VAL A 83 3.99 -10.05 -12.19
CA VAL A 83 2.64 -9.67 -11.77
C VAL A 83 2.03 -8.73 -12.80
N ALA A 84 0.89 -9.09 -13.37
CA ALA A 84 0.18 -8.25 -14.32
C ALA A 84 -0.36 -7.00 -13.62
N SER A 85 -0.28 -5.82 -14.27
CA SER A 85 -0.74 -4.54 -13.70
C SER A 85 -2.18 -4.59 -13.17
N ARG A 86 -3.08 -5.34 -13.83
CA ARG A 86 -4.46 -5.53 -13.38
C ARG A 86 -4.60 -6.17 -11.98
N ARG A 87 -3.55 -6.86 -11.51
CA ARG A 87 -3.45 -7.53 -10.21
C ARG A 87 -2.66 -6.68 -9.20
N ILE A 88 -2.63 -5.36 -9.39
CA ILE A 88 -1.93 -4.44 -8.51
C ILE A 88 -2.92 -3.33 -8.13
N VAL A 89 -2.98 -3.01 -6.84
CA VAL A 89 -3.75 -1.89 -6.30
C VAL A 89 -2.78 -1.03 -5.48
N LEU A 90 -2.69 0.26 -5.85
CA LEU A 90 -1.73 1.20 -5.29
C LEU A 90 -2.43 2.40 -4.67
N ALA A 91 -2.01 2.78 -3.47
CA ALA A 91 -2.61 3.90 -2.76
C ALA A 91 -2.54 5.22 -3.53
N GLY A 92 -1.43 5.50 -4.23
CA GLY A 92 -1.33 6.72 -5.04
C GLY A 92 -2.34 6.77 -6.19
N VAL A 93 -2.44 5.67 -6.94
CA VAL A 93 -3.36 5.58 -8.08
C VAL A 93 -4.81 5.69 -7.62
N GLU A 94 -5.19 4.95 -6.59
CA GLU A 94 -6.55 4.99 -6.05
C GLU A 94 -6.87 6.36 -5.46
N THR A 95 -5.91 7.03 -4.82
CA THR A 95 -6.08 8.40 -4.33
C THR A 95 -6.40 9.37 -5.46
N VAL A 96 -5.68 9.29 -6.58
CA VAL A 96 -5.96 10.14 -7.75
C VAL A 96 -7.32 9.80 -8.37
N ARG A 97 -7.66 8.52 -8.52
CA ARG A 97 -8.97 8.07 -9.05
C ARG A 97 -10.13 8.53 -8.18
N ILE A 98 -10.04 8.35 -6.87
CA ILE A 98 -11.06 8.77 -5.91
C ILE A 98 -11.19 10.30 -5.92
N THR A 99 -10.06 11.02 -5.97
CA THR A 99 -10.08 12.49 -6.05
C THR A 99 -10.80 12.97 -7.32
N ALA A 100 -10.47 12.40 -8.49
CA ALA A 100 -11.11 12.76 -9.75
C ALA A 100 -12.62 12.43 -9.78
N SER A 101 -13.02 11.34 -9.13
CA SER A 101 -14.43 10.95 -8.99
C SER A 101 -15.20 11.89 -8.05
N ARG A 102 -14.59 12.24 -6.91
CA ARG A 102 -15.23 13.03 -5.86
C ARG A 102 -15.24 14.53 -6.14
N TRP A 103 -14.22 15.03 -6.82
CA TRP A 103 -14.13 16.42 -7.28
C TRP A 103 -13.84 16.47 -8.80
N PRO A 104 -14.87 16.24 -9.63
CA PRO A 104 -14.70 16.24 -11.08
C PRO A 104 -14.12 17.58 -11.56
N ARG A 105 -13.05 17.50 -12.35
CA ARG A 105 -12.35 18.66 -12.95
C ARG A 105 -11.74 19.66 -11.96
N ALA A 106 -11.56 19.28 -10.69
CA ALA A 106 -10.95 20.14 -9.70
C ALA A 106 -9.53 20.59 -10.07
N ARG A 107 -9.17 21.78 -9.57
CA ARG A 107 -7.81 22.31 -9.56
C ARG A 107 -7.04 21.61 -8.44
N ALA A 108 -6.04 20.83 -8.80
CA ALA A 108 -5.27 20.04 -7.84
C ALA A 108 -3.83 20.53 -7.79
N MET A 109 -3.38 21.01 -6.63
CA MET A 109 -1.96 21.09 -6.33
C MET A 109 -1.48 19.70 -5.93
N MET A 110 -0.49 19.17 -6.65
CA MET A 110 -0.02 17.80 -6.44
C MET A 110 1.42 17.79 -5.97
N LEU A 111 1.64 17.29 -4.76
CA LEU A 111 2.96 16.91 -4.27
C LEU A 111 3.10 15.41 -4.54
N ALA A 112 3.52 15.06 -5.76
CA ALA A 112 3.51 13.68 -6.23
C ALA A 112 4.60 13.43 -7.28
N SER A 113 4.76 12.18 -7.70
CA SER A 113 5.62 11.84 -8.84
C SER A 113 5.01 12.30 -10.17
N ASP A 114 5.84 12.46 -11.20
CA ASP A 114 5.38 12.80 -12.56
C ASP A 114 4.36 11.80 -13.10
N LYS A 115 4.47 10.53 -12.70
CA LYS A 115 3.52 9.47 -13.09
C LYS A 115 2.13 9.72 -12.52
N MET A 116 2.05 10.13 -11.25
CA MET A 116 0.76 10.47 -10.61
C MET A 116 0.18 11.77 -11.19
N VAL A 117 1.03 12.76 -11.47
CA VAL A 117 0.61 14.00 -12.14
C VAL A 117 0.06 13.71 -13.54
N ALA A 118 0.72 12.83 -14.30
CA ALA A 118 0.22 12.40 -15.62
C ALA A 118 -1.13 11.69 -15.51
N LEU A 119 -1.28 10.74 -14.57
CA LEU A 119 -2.54 10.06 -14.30
C LEU A 119 -3.67 11.06 -13.96
N ALA A 120 -3.41 12.03 -13.08
CA ALA A 120 -4.39 13.04 -12.70
C ALA A 120 -4.91 13.82 -13.92
N ARG A 121 -4.01 14.21 -14.83
CA ARG A 121 -4.38 14.89 -16.08
C ARG A 121 -5.24 14.00 -16.99
N THR A 122 -4.93 12.70 -17.11
CA THR A 122 -5.78 11.77 -17.88
C THR A 122 -7.19 11.64 -17.30
N LEU A 123 -7.32 11.80 -15.99
CA LEU A 123 -8.59 11.79 -15.26
C LEU A 123 -9.24 13.18 -15.16
N CYS A 124 -8.82 14.11 -16.02
CA CYS A 124 -9.37 15.46 -16.14
C CYS A 124 -9.20 16.36 -14.91
N LEU A 125 -8.29 16.06 -13.98
CA LEU A 125 -7.89 17.02 -12.93
C LEU A 125 -7.01 18.12 -13.53
N THR A 126 -7.26 19.37 -13.14
CA THR A 126 -6.46 20.52 -13.57
C THR A 126 -5.29 20.68 -12.61
N VAL A 127 -4.10 20.18 -12.96
CA VAL A 127 -2.93 20.29 -12.09
C VAL A 127 -2.41 21.74 -12.08
N THR A 128 -2.41 22.38 -10.91
CA THR A 128 -2.02 23.79 -10.76
C THR A 128 -1.61 24.11 -9.32
N ASP A 129 -0.71 25.07 -9.17
CA ASP A 129 -0.29 25.62 -7.87
C ASP A 129 -1.09 26.89 -7.49
N ASP A 130 -1.81 27.46 -8.45
CA ASP A 130 -2.62 28.66 -8.25
C ASP A 130 -3.99 28.24 -7.71
N ALA A 131 -4.49 28.90 -6.67
CA ALA A 131 -5.81 28.69 -6.06
C ALA A 131 -6.40 27.27 -6.23
N PRO A 132 -5.74 26.21 -5.71
CA PRO A 132 -6.20 24.84 -5.90
C PRO A 132 -7.42 24.55 -5.02
N ASP A 133 -8.35 23.74 -5.54
CA ASP A 133 -9.48 23.20 -4.77
C ASP A 133 -9.01 22.06 -3.84
N VAL A 134 -7.94 21.38 -4.24
CA VAL A 134 -7.40 20.19 -3.57
C VAL A 134 -5.88 20.28 -3.50
N VAL A 135 -5.32 19.95 -2.33
CA VAL A 135 -3.90 19.64 -2.15
C VAL A 135 -3.78 18.13 -1.98
N LEU A 136 -3.25 17.45 -3.01
CA LEU A 136 -3.05 16.00 -3.01
C LEU A 136 -1.58 15.68 -2.77
N VAL A 137 -1.31 14.96 -1.68
CA VAL A 137 0.02 14.57 -1.25
C VAL A 137 0.21 13.07 -1.45
N ALA A 138 1.16 12.74 -2.31
CA ALA A 138 1.71 11.42 -2.53
C ALA A 138 3.23 11.48 -2.33
N ARG A 139 3.93 10.36 -2.48
CA ARG A 139 5.38 10.36 -2.33
C ARG A 139 6.05 11.13 -3.48
N THR A 140 6.90 12.10 -3.14
CA THR A 140 7.82 12.76 -4.07
C THR A 140 9.16 13.07 -3.41
N THR A 141 10.26 12.95 -4.16
CA THR A 141 11.60 13.31 -3.70
C THR A 141 11.98 14.75 -4.02
N ALA A 142 11.12 15.48 -4.74
CA ALA A 142 11.32 16.89 -5.09
C ALA A 142 10.77 17.86 -4.02
N PHE A 143 10.37 17.35 -2.85
CA PHE A 143 9.77 18.15 -1.79
C PHE A 143 10.75 19.19 -1.23
N ASP A 144 10.39 20.46 -1.37
CA ASP A 144 11.19 21.60 -0.92
C ASP A 144 10.36 22.59 -0.07
N TYR A 145 11.02 23.66 0.39
CA TYR A 145 10.41 24.68 1.24
C TYR A 145 9.30 25.47 0.51
N GLU A 146 9.45 25.71 -0.79
CA GLU A 146 8.47 26.48 -1.57
C GLU A 146 7.20 25.65 -1.82
N MET A 147 7.34 24.36 -2.11
CA MET A 147 6.22 23.42 -2.20
C MET A 147 5.48 23.33 -0.87
N LEU A 148 6.19 23.18 0.24
CA LEU A 148 5.59 23.18 1.58
C LEU A 148 4.82 24.48 1.85
N THR A 149 5.44 25.63 1.56
CA THR A 149 4.83 26.95 1.79
C THR A 149 3.54 27.12 0.99
N ARG A 150 3.55 26.74 -0.29
CA ARG A 150 2.37 26.82 -1.16
C ARG A 150 1.27 25.87 -0.71
N ALA A 151 1.61 24.60 -0.45
CA ALA A 151 0.67 23.59 0.01
C ALA A 151 0.02 24.00 1.34
N ALA A 152 0.81 24.46 2.31
CA ALA A 152 0.30 24.88 3.61
C ALA A 152 -0.65 26.08 3.52
N ASN A 153 -0.34 27.07 2.68
CA ASN A 153 -1.22 28.22 2.46
C ASN A 153 -2.50 27.84 1.71
N ALA A 154 -2.42 26.93 0.73
CA ALA A 154 -3.58 26.42 0.02
C ALA A 154 -4.54 25.68 0.97
N VAL A 155 -4.02 24.77 1.80
CA VAL A 155 -4.80 24.07 2.83
C VAL A 155 -5.43 25.08 3.82
N ARG A 156 -4.64 26.04 4.32
CA ARG A 156 -5.15 27.10 5.22
C ARG A 156 -6.24 27.97 4.57
N SER A 157 -6.23 28.08 3.25
CA SER A 157 -7.24 28.84 2.48
C SER A 157 -8.48 28.00 2.12
N GLY A 158 -8.55 26.74 2.59
CA GLY A 158 -9.73 25.88 2.45
C GLY A 158 -9.63 24.80 1.37
N ALA A 159 -8.47 24.62 0.73
CA ALA A 159 -8.27 23.50 -0.19
C ALA A 159 -8.38 22.17 0.57
N ALA A 160 -9.06 21.18 -0.01
CA ALA A 160 -9.18 19.86 0.60
C ALA A 160 -7.80 19.20 0.70
N PHE A 161 -7.42 18.75 1.90
CA PHE A 161 -6.12 18.16 2.15
C PHE A 161 -6.20 16.64 2.03
N ILE A 162 -5.70 16.08 0.93
CA ILE A 162 -5.78 14.66 0.60
C ILE A 162 -4.40 14.03 0.67
N VAL A 163 -4.28 12.89 1.37
CA VAL A 163 -3.02 12.19 1.57
C VAL A 163 -3.14 10.75 1.10
N ALA A 164 -2.21 10.30 0.26
CA ALA A 164 -2.29 8.98 -0.35
C ALA A 164 -2.14 7.84 0.67
N ASN A 165 -1.23 7.96 1.63
CA ASN A 165 -0.99 6.97 2.67
C ASN A 165 -0.34 7.65 3.90
N PRO A 166 -0.49 7.07 5.10
CA PRO A 166 0.04 7.65 6.34
C PRO A 166 1.49 7.26 6.64
N ASP A 167 2.17 6.51 5.77
CA ASP A 167 3.48 5.94 6.09
C ASP A 167 4.52 7.06 6.25
N LEU A 168 5.23 7.05 7.39
CA LEU A 168 6.18 8.12 7.71
C LEU A 168 7.54 7.89 7.06
N ARG A 169 7.96 6.63 6.91
CA ARG A 169 9.28 6.25 6.42
C ARG A 169 9.36 4.77 6.06
N HIS A 170 10.36 4.41 5.26
CA HIS A 170 10.80 3.03 5.04
C HIS A 170 12.33 2.94 5.09
N PRO A 171 12.90 1.73 5.30
CA PRO A 171 14.34 1.49 5.15
C PRO A 171 14.73 1.41 3.67
N GLY A 172 15.63 2.30 3.24
CA GLY A 172 16.28 2.23 1.93
C GLY A 172 17.58 1.43 1.95
N ALA A 173 18.35 1.54 0.87
CA ALA A 173 19.64 0.86 0.73
C ALA A 173 20.58 1.10 1.93
N ALA A 174 21.25 0.05 2.38
CA ALA A 174 22.13 0.04 3.55
C ALA A 174 21.46 0.55 4.85
N GLY A 175 20.13 0.42 4.97
CA GLY A 175 19.38 0.84 6.17
C GLY A 175 19.17 2.35 6.27
N ARG A 176 19.43 3.12 5.21
CA ARG A 176 19.16 4.56 5.19
C ARG A 176 17.68 4.82 5.42
N LEU A 177 17.35 5.72 6.33
CA LEU A 177 15.98 6.18 6.53
C LEU A 177 15.52 6.98 5.31
N VAL A 178 14.40 6.59 4.69
CA VAL A 178 13.78 7.30 3.57
C VAL A 178 12.42 7.84 4.00
N PRO A 179 12.19 9.17 3.94
CA PRO A 179 10.88 9.75 4.23
C PRO A 179 9.80 9.28 3.24
N GLU A 180 8.59 9.10 3.75
CA GLU A 180 7.41 8.71 2.98
C GLU A 180 6.31 9.79 3.02
N THR A 181 5.21 9.51 2.33
CA THR A 181 4.07 10.42 2.13
C THR A 181 3.58 11.06 3.43
N GLY A 182 3.46 10.26 4.49
CA GLY A 182 3.00 10.72 5.81
C GLY A 182 3.94 11.75 6.44
N ALA A 183 5.25 11.67 6.20
CA ALA A 183 6.19 12.69 6.71
C ALA A 183 6.01 14.03 5.98
N LEU A 184 5.74 14.01 4.68
CA LEU A 184 5.46 15.23 3.91
C LEU A 184 4.13 15.85 4.35
N ALA A 185 3.11 15.00 4.53
CA ALA A 185 1.81 15.42 5.02
C ALA A 185 1.90 16.02 6.43
N ALA A 186 2.69 15.44 7.33
CA ALA A 186 2.90 15.98 8.68
C ALA A 186 3.54 17.37 8.66
N ALA A 187 4.49 17.63 7.75
CA ALA A 187 5.08 18.96 7.59
C ALA A 187 4.03 20.00 7.13
N ILE A 188 3.17 19.63 6.18
CA ILE A 188 2.08 20.48 5.69
C ILE A 188 1.05 20.71 6.80
N ALA A 189 0.68 19.68 7.56
CA ALA A 189 -0.27 19.79 8.65
C ALA A 189 0.25 20.76 9.73
N ALA A 190 1.51 20.60 10.14
CA ALA A 190 2.15 21.49 11.10
C ALA A 190 2.21 22.95 10.62
N ALA A 191 2.54 23.18 9.34
CA ALA A 191 2.66 24.52 8.78
C ALA A 191 1.30 25.19 8.51
N SER A 192 0.29 24.42 8.12
CA SER A 192 -1.06 24.92 7.82
C SER A 192 -1.96 25.04 9.05
N GLY A 193 -1.67 24.29 10.12
CA GLY A 193 -2.52 24.15 11.30
C GLY A 193 -3.76 23.27 11.07
N HIS A 194 -3.78 22.47 10.00
CA HIS A 194 -4.93 21.64 9.61
C HIS A 194 -4.50 20.20 9.34
N GLU A 195 -5.27 19.26 9.87
CA GLU A 195 -5.06 17.83 9.62
C GLU A 195 -5.57 17.42 8.21
N PRO A 196 -5.07 16.30 7.66
CA PRO A 196 -5.60 15.73 6.42
C PRO A 196 -7.12 15.53 6.48
N THR A 197 -7.82 16.04 5.47
CA THR A 197 -9.26 15.82 5.29
C THR A 197 -9.54 14.36 4.92
N TYR A 198 -8.68 13.76 4.10
CA TYR A 198 -8.78 12.36 3.68
C TYR A 198 -7.40 11.69 3.64
N VAL A 199 -7.36 10.43 4.09
CA VAL A 199 -6.22 9.52 3.95
C VAL A 199 -6.75 8.20 3.41
N PHE A 200 -6.17 7.66 2.33
CA PHE A 200 -6.74 6.48 1.65
C PHE A 200 -5.95 5.18 1.78
N GLY A 201 -4.63 5.26 1.98
CA GLY A 201 -3.76 4.09 2.12
C GLY A 201 -4.03 3.30 3.40
N LYS A 202 -3.53 2.06 3.45
CA LYS A 202 -3.58 1.18 4.62
C LYS A 202 -3.06 1.94 5.86
N PRO A 203 -3.72 1.83 7.04
CA PRO A 203 -4.81 0.91 7.39
C PRO A 203 -6.23 1.42 7.06
N GLN A 204 -6.37 2.46 6.24
CA GLN A 204 -7.69 2.97 5.89
C GLN A 204 -8.43 1.98 4.97
N PRO A 205 -9.75 1.81 5.14
CA PRO A 205 -10.50 0.76 4.45
C PRO A 205 -10.62 0.97 2.93
N GLU A 206 -10.44 2.21 2.45
CA GLU A 206 -10.66 2.58 1.06
C GLU A 206 -9.80 1.78 0.08
N LEU A 207 -8.52 1.54 0.42
CA LEU A 207 -7.64 0.76 -0.45
C LEU A 207 -8.07 -0.71 -0.53
N PHE A 208 -8.52 -1.28 0.59
CA PHE A 208 -9.07 -2.64 0.61
C PHE A 208 -10.39 -2.72 -0.13
N HIS A 209 -11.27 -1.71 -0.03
CA HIS A 209 -12.49 -1.65 -0.80
C HIS A 209 -12.23 -1.59 -2.30
N ALA A 210 -11.22 -0.82 -2.74
CA ALA A 210 -10.80 -0.81 -4.14
C ALA A 210 -10.36 -2.21 -4.61
N ALA A 211 -9.58 -2.92 -3.78
CA ALA A 211 -9.19 -4.30 -4.05
C ALA A 211 -10.37 -5.27 -4.13
N LEU A 212 -11.28 -5.24 -3.14
CA LEU A 212 -12.48 -6.09 -3.11
C LEU A 212 -13.42 -5.83 -4.30
N ALA A 213 -13.63 -4.55 -4.65
CA ALA A 213 -14.43 -4.15 -5.79
C ALA A 213 -13.84 -4.69 -7.10
N ARG A 214 -12.51 -4.63 -7.25
CA ARG A 214 -11.80 -5.15 -8.43
C ARG A 214 -11.88 -6.67 -8.53
N LEU A 215 -11.86 -7.36 -7.39
CA LEU A 215 -12.02 -8.82 -7.32
C LEU A 215 -13.48 -9.28 -7.46
N GLY A 216 -14.45 -8.41 -7.16
CA GLY A 216 -15.86 -8.79 -7.07
C GLY A 216 -16.12 -9.77 -5.91
N LEU A 217 -15.38 -9.63 -4.80
CA LEU A 217 -15.43 -10.55 -3.66
C LEU A 217 -15.80 -9.81 -2.36
N ALA A 218 -16.43 -10.56 -1.45
CA ALA A 218 -16.71 -10.09 -0.10
C ALA A 218 -15.47 -10.25 0.81
N PRO A 219 -15.37 -9.49 1.93
CA PRO A 219 -14.23 -9.54 2.84
C PRO A 219 -13.86 -10.94 3.36
N ASP A 220 -14.86 -11.78 3.66
CA ASP A 220 -14.69 -13.14 4.18
C ASP A 220 -14.19 -14.15 3.14
N GLN A 221 -14.17 -13.75 1.86
CA GLN A 221 -13.67 -14.57 0.76
C GLN A 221 -12.21 -14.27 0.41
N VAL A 222 -11.58 -13.33 1.11
CA VAL A 222 -10.24 -12.83 0.81
C VAL A 222 -9.39 -12.94 2.05
N VAL A 223 -8.08 -13.13 1.88
CA VAL A 223 -7.12 -13.07 2.99
C VAL A 223 -6.04 -12.05 2.67
N MET A 224 -5.63 -11.27 3.66
CA MET A 224 -4.51 -10.35 3.58
C MET A 224 -3.24 -11.02 4.10
N VAL A 225 -2.16 -10.96 3.34
CA VAL A 225 -0.82 -11.39 3.75
C VAL A 225 0.09 -10.17 3.72
N GLY A 226 0.70 -9.86 4.86
CA GLY A 226 1.59 -8.71 4.99
C GLY A 226 2.56 -8.89 6.15
N ASP A 227 3.44 -7.92 6.37
CA ASP A 227 4.43 -7.93 7.47
C ASP A 227 4.18 -6.81 8.48
N ASN A 228 3.28 -5.86 8.19
CA ASN A 228 3.03 -4.74 9.07
C ASN A 228 1.68 -4.87 9.81
N PRO A 229 1.68 -5.10 11.14
CA PRO A 229 0.45 -5.22 11.92
C PRO A 229 -0.39 -3.93 11.93
N THR A 230 0.25 -2.76 11.80
CA THR A 230 -0.42 -1.46 11.94
C THR A 230 -1.09 -0.98 10.66
N THR A 231 -0.66 -1.49 9.49
CA THR A 231 -1.24 -1.17 8.19
C THR A 231 -2.05 -2.35 7.66
N ASP A 232 -1.40 -3.51 7.46
CA ASP A 232 -2.00 -4.70 6.85
C ASP A 232 -2.98 -5.37 7.81
N GLY A 233 -2.51 -5.72 9.01
CA GLY A 233 -3.31 -6.42 10.01
C GLY A 233 -4.49 -5.56 10.49
N ALA A 234 -4.22 -4.32 10.89
CA ALA A 234 -5.25 -3.38 11.33
C ALA A 234 -6.26 -3.04 10.22
N GLY A 235 -5.79 -2.83 8.99
CA GLY A 235 -6.65 -2.54 7.84
C GLY A 235 -7.58 -3.71 7.49
N ALA A 236 -7.03 -4.92 7.41
CA ALA A 236 -7.80 -6.14 7.16
C ALA A 236 -8.83 -6.40 8.28
N SER A 237 -8.42 -6.25 9.55
CA SER A 237 -9.28 -6.47 10.71
C SER A 237 -10.50 -5.56 10.74
N ARG A 238 -10.35 -4.29 10.33
CA ARG A 238 -11.48 -3.32 10.28
C ARG A 238 -12.59 -3.75 9.33
N LEU A 239 -12.27 -4.57 8.33
CA LEU A 239 -13.22 -5.07 7.34
C LEU A 239 -13.62 -6.53 7.57
N GLY A 240 -13.12 -7.16 8.63
CA GLY A 240 -13.34 -8.59 8.88
C GLY A 240 -12.62 -9.49 7.87
N ILE A 241 -11.57 -9.00 7.20
CA ILE A 241 -10.73 -9.79 6.30
C ILE A 241 -9.76 -10.61 7.17
N PRO A 242 -9.76 -11.95 7.09
CA PRO A 242 -8.71 -12.78 7.67
C PRO A 242 -7.33 -12.31 7.23
N HIS A 243 -6.35 -12.30 8.13
CA HIS A 243 -5.01 -11.85 7.78
C HIS A 243 -3.93 -12.73 8.40
N ILE A 244 -2.79 -12.80 7.70
CA ILE A 244 -1.59 -13.53 8.08
C ILE A 244 -0.45 -12.50 8.12
N LEU A 245 0.13 -12.32 9.31
CA LEU A 245 1.31 -11.46 9.48
C LEU A 245 2.56 -12.31 9.40
N LEU A 246 3.47 -11.95 8.51
CA LEU A 246 4.75 -12.60 8.33
C LEU A 246 5.71 -12.19 9.46
N SER A 247 6.56 -13.13 9.85
CA SER A 247 7.65 -12.92 10.81
C SER A 247 8.84 -13.81 10.47
N GLU A 248 9.90 -13.77 11.28
CA GLU A 248 11.01 -14.71 11.12
C GLU A 248 10.57 -16.17 11.35
N GLU A 249 9.60 -16.38 12.24
CA GLU A 249 9.01 -17.69 12.57
C GLU A 249 7.98 -18.15 11.54
N LEU A 250 7.32 -17.21 10.84
CA LEU A 250 6.37 -17.47 9.76
C LEU A 250 6.80 -16.71 8.48
N PRO A 251 7.91 -17.11 7.84
CA PRO A 251 8.37 -16.46 6.62
C PRO A 251 7.49 -16.84 5.42
N LEU A 252 7.45 -16.02 4.37
CA LEU A 252 6.60 -16.24 3.20
C LEU A 252 6.77 -17.64 2.58
N ARG A 253 8.01 -18.12 2.44
CA ARG A 253 8.32 -19.48 1.96
C ARG A 253 7.62 -20.60 2.74
N ALA A 254 7.32 -20.37 4.02
CA ALA A 254 6.61 -21.34 4.84
C ALA A 254 5.15 -21.49 4.39
N LEU A 255 4.60 -20.61 3.56
CA LEU A 255 3.22 -20.67 3.06
C LEU A 255 3.08 -21.36 1.69
N VAL A 256 4.18 -21.73 1.04
CA VAL A 256 4.20 -22.23 -0.35
C VAL A 256 3.84 -23.73 -0.49
N ALA A 257 4.07 -24.54 0.55
CA ALA A 257 4.01 -26.01 0.43
C ALA A 257 2.66 -26.64 0.80
#